data_AF-F9ZX14-F1
#
_entry.id   AF-F9ZX14-F1
#
_cell.length_a   1.000
_cell.length_b   1.000
_cell.length_c   1.000
_cell.angle_alpha   90.00
_cell.angle_beta   90.00
_cell.angle_gamma   90.00
#
_symmetry.space_group_name_H-M   'P 1'
#
loop_
_entity.id
_entity.type
_entity.pdbx_description
1 polymer ?
#
loop_
_entity_poly.entity_id
_entity_poly.type
_entity_poly.pdbx_seq_one_letter_code
_entity_poly.pdbx_strand_id
1 'polypeptide(L)'
;MLKILWVEDQLGGKQTELFGDRPVTLITNFDEAEGKINSAIDEFDIVVLDIDLDQSEVTDNVRKHATSYELEASEFLKESGMTLFLTLLENGFPKERIVFLTANSDKKTDLLDKLQRSHEKKDFDSVDSILDEIQNGLSDEKVDEYQKLINAGDMVRLVSYLKESYAETSQSETPNTYNRFCDAYKRCRIQPPEAINKNLNDVKKHISEWLDEHEENQYLVLRRGIIEGCQQLKELKDKLRFSKFSVEGKAAFLDADDYLDALEKFLPLREPNNKATLYKHFIRTLAHEWEESVEPKKFDDDQVTFAFSWIMKMTRNWMAHNSTAIFNNLSERDLAYLFICNMRAIFELSEEIMEYEKILLSLFSKGEEGEAIENSGLIIKEKRIPLVKYYVSYFNQKTKRTQVHNILHDLQNNKSKLKAKGDDFFITGLYHSFWFLTSEHDDKKDKAVENNRNPNQVYISRHYTFYLFDYCKSEFLFNFSSHIYHRSFPEA
;
A
#
# COMPACT_ATOMS: atom_id res chain seq x y z
N MET A 1 -1.72 8.00 3.66
CA MET A 1 -2.22 8.81 2.54
C MET A 1 -1.10 8.95 1.52
N LEU A 2 -1.43 8.83 0.24
CA LEU A 2 -0.46 8.94 -0.85
C LEU A 2 -0.07 10.41 -1.06
N LYS A 3 1.22 10.68 -1.34
CA LYS A 3 1.72 12.03 -1.63
C LYS A 3 1.61 12.34 -3.12
N ILE A 4 1.03 13.50 -3.43
CA ILE A 4 0.77 13.94 -4.80
C ILE A 4 1.71 15.10 -5.14
N LEU A 5 2.44 14.99 -6.24
CA LEU A 5 3.07 16.12 -6.90
C LEU A 5 2.09 16.70 -7.92
N TRP A 6 1.75 17.98 -7.79
CA TRP A 6 0.91 18.68 -8.75
C TRP A 6 1.72 19.81 -9.38
N VAL A 7 1.87 19.79 -10.71
CA VAL A 7 2.57 20.82 -11.47
C VAL A 7 1.54 21.63 -12.26
N GLU A 8 1.40 22.90 -11.90
CA GLU A 8 0.39 23.82 -12.44
C GLU A 8 0.87 25.25 -12.26
N ASP A 9 0.98 26.01 -13.35
CA ASP A 9 1.46 27.39 -13.34
C ASP A 9 0.36 28.44 -13.04
N GLN A 10 -0.92 28.05 -13.11
CA GLN A 10 -2.03 28.92 -12.74
C GLN A 10 -2.42 28.76 -11.25
N LEU A 11 -2.25 29.84 -10.49
CA LEU A 11 -2.40 29.93 -9.02
C LEU A 11 -3.67 29.24 -8.45
N GLY A 12 -3.49 28.04 -7.91
CA GLY A 12 -3.58 27.71 -6.48
C GLY A 12 -4.90 27.85 -5.70
N GLY A 13 -5.99 28.35 -6.31
CA GLY A 13 -7.28 28.50 -5.61
C GLY A 13 -8.15 27.25 -5.52
N LYS A 14 -7.81 26.22 -6.31
CA LYS A 14 -8.65 25.01 -6.50
C LYS A 14 -8.07 23.75 -5.89
N GLN A 15 -6.96 23.83 -5.14
CA GLN A 15 -6.30 22.64 -4.59
C GLN A 15 -7.24 21.83 -3.70
N THR A 16 -7.83 22.45 -2.68
CA THR A 16 -8.79 21.77 -1.79
C THR A 16 -10.06 21.35 -2.53
N GLU A 17 -10.45 22.10 -3.56
CA GLU A 17 -11.61 21.75 -4.41
C GLU A 17 -11.37 20.42 -5.15
N LEU A 18 -10.19 20.26 -5.75
CA LEU A 18 -9.83 19.12 -6.58
C LEU A 18 -9.35 17.91 -5.78
N PHE A 19 -8.52 18.13 -4.77
CA PHE A 19 -7.80 17.08 -4.06
C PHE A 19 -8.33 16.81 -2.64
N GLY A 20 -9.22 17.66 -2.12
CA GLY A 20 -9.72 17.55 -0.74
C GLY A 20 -8.60 17.71 0.28
N ASP A 21 -8.53 16.78 1.25
CA ASP A 21 -7.55 16.77 2.34
C ASP A 21 -6.25 16.01 2.00
N ARG A 22 -6.09 15.58 0.74
CA ARG A 22 -4.92 14.80 0.30
C ARG A 22 -3.64 15.65 0.37
N PRO A 23 -2.49 15.04 0.73
CA PRO A 23 -1.22 15.76 0.80
C PRO A 23 -0.68 16.04 -0.61
N VAL A 24 -0.85 17.29 -1.05
CA VAL A 24 -0.42 17.77 -2.37
C VAL A 24 0.74 18.76 -2.22
N THR A 25 1.80 18.54 -2.99
CA THR A 25 2.86 19.52 -3.21
C THR A 25 2.62 20.18 -4.57
N LEU A 26 2.17 21.44 -4.54
CA LEU A 26 1.98 22.25 -5.75
C LEU A 26 3.30 22.92 -6.14
N ILE A 27 3.73 22.72 -7.38
CA ILE A 27 4.85 23.42 -8.00
C ILE A 27 4.33 24.21 -9.21
N THR A 28 4.65 25.50 -9.27
CA THR A 28 4.08 26.41 -10.28
C THR A 28 5.06 26.85 -11.36
N ASN A 29 6.24 26.23 -11.43
CA ASN A 29 7.27 26.56 -12.41
C ASN A 29 7.94 25.28 -12.92
N PHE A 30 8.16 25.22 -14.24
CA PHE A 30 8.91 24.17 -14.92
C PHE A 30 10.24 23.81 -14.25
N ASP A 31 11.11 24.78 -13.95
CA ASP A 31 12.46 24.48 -13.43
C ASP A 31 12.44 23.82 -12.05
N GLU A 32 11.52 24.25 -11.20
CA GLU A 32 11.34 23.67 -9.88
C GLU A 32 10.77 22.25 -10.00
N ALA A 33 9.82 22.03 -10.92
CA ALA A 33 9.24 20.72 -11.16
C ALA A 33 10.29 19.74 -11.70
N GLU A 34 11.07 20.15 -12.70
CA GLU A 34 12.19 19.37 -13.24
C GLU A 34 13.22 19.05 -12.15
N GLY A 35 13.63 20.05 -11.37
CA GLY A 35 14.57 19.88 -10.27
C GLY A 35 14.07 18.89 -9.22
N LYS A 36 12.78 18.96 -8.86
CA LYS A 36 12.16 18.05 -7.88
C LYS A 36 12.05 16.63 -8.42
N ILE A 37 11.66 16.45 -9.68
CA ILE A 37 11.61 15.14 -10.34
C ILE A 37 13.01 14.49 -10.37
N ASN A 38 14.06 15.25 -10.69
CA ASN A 38 15.41 14.69 -10.80
C ASN A 38 16.07 14.38 -9.44
N SER A 39 15.62 15.00 -8.35
CA SER A 39 16.29 14.89 -7.05
C SER A 39 15.51 14.11 -5.99
N ALA A 40 14.18 14.07 -6.10
CA ALA A 40 13.32 13.67 -4.99
C ALA A 40 12.03 12.98 -5.45
N ILE A 41 12.04 12.28 -6.58
CA ILE A 41 10.83 11.65 -7.12
C ILE A 41 10.23 10.60 -6.19
N ASP A 42 11.05 9.94 -5.37
CA ASP A 42 10.61 8.93 -4.40
C ASP A 42 9.71 9.50 -3.28
N GLU A 43 9.71 10.83 -3.09
CA GLU A 43 8.81 11.51 -2.16
C GLU A 43 7.35 11.43 -2.59
N PHE A 44 7.08 11.18 -3.88
CA PHE A 44 5.73 11.20 -4.45
C PHE A 44 5.28 9.80 -4.88
N ASP A 45 3.99 9.54 -4.70
CA ASP A 45 3.36 8.31 -5.17
C ASP A 45 2.59 8.53 -6.49
N ILE A 46 2.13 9.77 -6.69
CA ILE A 46 1.25 10.19 -7.78
C ILE A 46 1.75 11.52 -8.33
N VAL A 47 1.67 11.71 -9.66
CA VAL A 47 1.97 12.98 -10.32
C VAL A 47 0.81 13.45 -11.18
N VAL A 48 0.42 14.71 -10.99
CA VAL A 48 -0.57 15.42 -11.79
C VAL A 48 0.14 16.56 -12.51
N LEU A 49 0.06 16.59 -13.83
CA LEU A 49 0.75 17.60 -14.66
C LEU A 49 -0.27 18.41 -15.44
N ASP A 50 -0.11 19.73 -15.54
CA ASP A 50 -0.60 20.46 -16.71
C ASP A 50 0.38 20.30 -17.88
N ILE A 51 -0.15 20.30 -19.09
CA ILE A 51 0.60 20.28 -20.34
C ILE A 51 1.14 21.67 -20.66
N ASP A 52 0.29 22.67 -20.48
CA ASP A 52 0.57 24.07 -20.78
C ASP A 52 1.08 24.75 -19.51
N LEU A 53 2.36 25.14 -19.53
CA LEU A 53 2.99 25.87 -18.43
C LEU A 53 3.48 27.25 -18.90
N ASP A 54 2.78 27.89 -19.84
CA ASP A 54 3.18 29.16 -20.46
C ASP A 54 3.24 30.38 -19.53
N GLN A 55 2.71 30.27 -18.31
CA GLN A 55 2.85 31.25 -17.22
C GLN A 55 4.08 31.00 -16.33
N SER A 56 4.83 29.91 -16.55
CA SER A 56 6.11 29.68 -15.88
C SER A 56 7.13 30.77 -16.22
N GLU A 57 8.06 31.01 -15.30
CA GLU A 57 9.15 31.96 -15.54
C GLU A 57 10.08 31.48 -16.66
N VAL A 58 10.39 32.37 -17.61
CA VAL A 58 11.35 32.06 -18.69
C VAL A 58 12.79 32.25 -18.20
N THR A 59 13.32 31.20 -17.59
CA THR A 59 14.70 31.15 -17.09
C THR A 59 15.72 30.80 -18.18
N ASP A 60 17.01 30.85 -17.85
CA ASP A 60 18.08 30.37 -18.74
C ASP A 60 17.97 28.87 -19.02
N ASN A 61 17.43 28.09 -18.09
CA ASN A 61 17.23 26.65 -18.28
C ASN A 61 16.11 26.38 -19.28
N VAL A 62 14.96 27.02 -19.13
CA VAL A 62 13.86 27.00 -20.10
C VAL A 62 14.34 27.38 -21.50
N ARG A 63 15.16 28.43 -21.63
CA ARG A 63 15.75 28.85 -22.92
C ARG A 63 16.66 27.78 -23.52
N LYS A 64 17.45 27.07 -22.71
CA LYS A 64 18.30 25.96 -23.16
C LYS A 64 17.46 24.80 -23.70
N HIS A 65 16.42 24.39 -22.98
CA HIS A 65 15.50 23.35 -23.45
C HIS A 65 14.84 23.77 -24.75
N ALA A 66 14.25 24.97 -24.81
CA ALA A 66 13.59 25.48 -26.02
C ALA A 66 14.54 25.45 -27.23
N THR A 67 15.77 25.94 -27.06
CA THR A 67 16.80 25.93 -28.12
C THR A 67 17.14 24.50 -28.57
N SER A 68 17.20 23.54 -27.65
CA SER A 68 17.50 22.14 -27.99
C SER A 68 16.42 21.47 -28.84
N TYR A 69 15.19 21.97 -28.78
CA TYR A 69 14.06 21.53 -29.59
C TYR A 69 13.77 22.43 -30.79
N GLU A 70 14.62 23.43 -31.07
CA GLU A 70 14.40 24.43 -32.12
C GLU A 70 13.09 25.23 -31.94
N LEU A 71 12.72 25.49 -30.69
CA LEU A 71 11.50 26.24 -30.30
C LEU A 71 11.84 27.58 -29.64
N GLU A 72 10.90 28.51 -29.71
CA GLU A 72 10.91 29.69 -28.83
C GLU A 72 10.52 29.30 -27.39
N ALA A 73 11.02 30.02 -26.38
CA ALA A 73 10.78 29.67 -24.98
C ALA A 73 9.29 29.61 -24.61
N SER A 74 8.46 30.52 -25.15
CA SER A 74 7.01 30.50 -24.94
C SER A 74 6.32 29.32 -25.64
N GLU A 75 6.86 28.83 -26.75
CA GLU A 75 6.33 27.66 -27.45
C GLU A 75 6.69 26.37 -26.72
N PHE A 76 7.93 26.30 -26.22
CA PHE A 76 8.35 25.21 -25.34
C PHE A 76 7.47 25.11 -24.09
N LEU A 77 7.22 26.23 -23.40
CA LEU A 77 6.44 26.21 -22.16
C LEU A 77 4.99 25.69 -22.35
N LYS A 78 4.37 25.98 -23.50
CA LYS A 78 3.02 25.47 -23.86
C LYS A 78 2.93 23.95 -23.98
N GLU A 79 4.06 23.29 -24.16
CA GLU A 79 4.17 21.84 -24.30
C GLU A 79 5.11 21.24 -23.23
N SER A 80 5.55 22.04 -22.26
CA SER A 80 6.63 21.65 -21.34
C SER A 80 6.20 20.60 -20.31
N GLY A 81 4.91 20.48 -20.01
CA GLY A 81 4.38 19.35 -19.24
C GLY A 81 4.65 17.99 -19.90
N MET A 82 4.77 17.96 -21.24
CA MET A 82 5.18 16.75 -21.97
C MET A 82 6.65 16.42 -21.73
N THR A 83 7.50 17.44 -21.60
CA THR A 83 8.91 17.26 -21.28
C THR A 83 9.06 16.69 -19.87
N LEU A 84 8.33 17.24 -18.90
CA LEU A 84 8.29 16.71 -17.52
C LEU A 84 7.81 15.26 -17.48
N PHE A 85 6.85 14.88 -18.32
CA PHE A 85 6.44 13.47 -18.47
C PHE A 85 7.59 12.57 -18.92
N LEU A 86 8.43 12.99 -19.87
CA LEU A 86 9.62 12.21 -20.25
C LEU A 86 10.62 12.13 -19.11
N THR A 87 10.88 13.24 -18.43
CA THR A 87 11.78 13.28 -17.26
C THR A 87 11.31 12.31 -16.17
N LEU A 88 10.01 12.20 -15.93
CA LEU A 88 9.43 11.21 -15.01
C LEU A 88 9.73 9.77 -15.45
N LEU A 89 9.57 9.46 -16.74
CA LEU A 89 9.87 8.13 -17.28
C LEU A 89 11.37 7.80 -17.20
N GLU A 90 12.24 8.77 -17.47
CA GLU A 90 13.70 8.64 -17.35
C GLU A 90 14.13 8.35 -15.90
N ASN A 91 13.44 8.94 -14.93
CA ASN A 91 13.62 8.68 -13.51
C ASN A 91 12.89 7.40 -13.02
N GLY A 92 12.28 6.62 -13.93
CA GLY A 92 11.64 5.35 -13.62
C GLY A 92 10.26 5.46 -12.95
N PHE A 93 9.61 6.62 -13.00
CA PHE A 93 8.28 6.80 -12.45
C PHE A 93 7.25 5.98 -13.27
N PRO A 94 6.34 5.23 -12.63
CA PRO A 94 5.33 4.44 -13.30
C PRO A 94 4.29 5.32 -14.00
N LYS A 95 4.14 5.14 -15.31
CA LYS A 95 3.25 5.93 -16.17
C LYS A 95 1.80 5.91 -15.72
N GLU A 96 1.35 4.81 -15.12
CA GLU A 96 -0.02 4.60 -14.66
C GLU A 96 -0.39 5.51 -13.49
N ARG A 97 0.61 6.04 -12.78
CA ARG A 97 0.44 6.98 -11.66
C ARG A 97 0.68 8.43 -12.06
N ILE A 98 0.68 8.70 -13.37
CA ILE A 98 0.78 10.04 -13.96
C ILE A 98 -0.54 10.35 -14.66
N VAL A 99 -1.08 11.54 -14.42
CA VAL A 99 -2.25 12.05 -15.13
C VAL A 99 -2.02 13.49 -15.57
N PHE A 100 -2.43 13.81 -16.79
CA PHE A 100 -2.55 15.20 -17.22
C PHE A 100 -3.86 15.78 -16.74
N LEU A 101 -3.81 16.89 -16.03
CA LEU A 101 -4.98 17.72 -15.77
C LEU A 101 -4.85 18.93 -16.69
N THR A 102 -5.64 19.00 -17.76
CA THR A 102 -5.44 20.03 -18.80
C THR A 102 -6.77 20.52 -19.39
N ALA A 103 -6.84 21.79 -19.78
CA ALA A 103 -7.97 22.32 -20.55
C ALA A 103 -7.87 21.97 -22.06
N ASN A 104 -6.72 21.49 -22.51
CA ASN A 104 -6.38 21.27 -23.92
C ASN A 104 -6.73 19.87 -24.45
N SER A 105 -7.52 19.07 -23.72
CA SER A 105 -8.04 17.78 -24.22
C SER A 105 -9.43 17.96 -24.83
N ASP A 106 -9.77 17.22 -25.90
CA ASP A 106 -11.10 17.28 -26.51
C ASP A 106 -12.02 16.28 -25.80
N LYS A 107 -13.20 16.74 -25.31
CA LYS A 107 -14.21 15.90 -24.65
C LYS A 107 -14.55 14.65 -25.47
N LYS A 108 -14.63 14.78 -26.80
CA LYS A 108 -14.95 13.65 -27.70
C LYS A 108 -13.81 12.65 -27.79
N THR A 109 -12.57 13.12 -27.72
CA THR A 109 -11.39 12.26 -27.75
C THR A 109 -11.20 11.55 -26.40
N ASP A 110 -11.49 12.23 -25.28
CA ASP A 110 -11.51 11.68 -23.93
C ASP A 110 -12.51 10.51 -23.80
N LEU A 111 -13.73 10.67 -24.32
CA LEU A 111 -14.74 9.59 -24.30
C LEU A 111 -14.29 8.34 -25.07
N LEU A 112 -13.57 8.51 -26.18
CA LEU A 112 -13.05 7.38 -26.96
C LEU A 112 -11.89 6.67 -26.28
N ASP A 113 -10.98 7.43 -25.67
CA ASP A 113 -9.87 6.87 -24.91
C ASP A 113 -10.40 6.13 -23.67
N LYS A 114 -11.41 6.67 -22.98
CA LYS A 114 -12.11 5.99 -21.87
C LYS A 114 -12.79 4.71 -22.33
N LEU A 115 -13.55 4.74 -23.42
CA LEU A 115 -14.21 3.56 -23.97
C LEU A 115 -13.23 2.42 -24.26
N GLN A 116 -12.09 2.76 -24.89
CA GLN A 116 -11.07 1.79 -25.24
C GLN A 116 -10.43 1.17 -23.99
N ARG A 117 -10.15 1.98 -22.97
CA ARG A 117 -9.56 1.52 -21.69
C ARG A 117 -10.52 0.67 -20.88
N SER A 118 -11.79 1.07 -20.73
CA SER A 118 -12.79 0.29 -19.98
C SER A 118 -12.99 -1.09 -20.62
N HIS A 119 -12.97 -1.15 -21.95
CA HIS A 119 -12.99 -2.41 -22.68
C HIS A 119 -11.73 -3.27 -22.43
N GLU A 120 -10.53 -2.67 -22.45
CA GLU A 120 -9.28 -3.37 -22.11
C GLU A 120 -9.26 -3.89 -20.66
N LYS A 121 -9.84 -3.13 -19.72
CA LYS A 121 -10.01 -3.50 -18.31
C LYS A 121 -11.17 -4.50 -18.08
N LYS A 122 -11.98 -4.81 -19.09
CA LYS A 122 -13.22 -5.63 -19.01
C LYS A 122 -14.27 -5.07 -18.02
N ASP A 123 -14.31 -3.75 -17.91
CA ASP A 123 -15.30 -3.04 -17.11
C ASP A 123 -16.52 -2.73 -17.99
N PHE A 124 -17.44 -3.70 -18.08
CA PHE A 124 -18.59 -3.63 -18.98
C PHE A 124 -19.62 -2.59 -18.56
N ASP A 125 -19.78 -2.34 -17.26
CA ASP A 125 -20.72 -1.33 -16.75
C ASP A 125 -20.29 0.08 -17.17
N SER A 126 -18.99 0.38 -17.05
CA SER A 126 -18.42 1.63 -17.57
C SER A 126 -18.51 1.72 -19.09
N VAL A 127 -18.29 0.61 -19.81
CA VAL A 127 -18.44 0.59 -21.28
C VAL A 127 -19.86 1.00 -21.68
N ASP A 128 -20.88 0.40 -21.09
CA ASP A 128 -22.28 0.71 -21.41
C ASP A 128 -22.61 2.18 -21.11
N SER A 129 -22.18 2.70 -19.95
CA SER A 129 -22.38 4.11 -19.60
C SER A 129 -21.71 5.07 -20.58
N ILE A 130 -20.50 4.74 -21.07
CA ILE A 130 -19.77 5.59 -22.02
C ILE A 130 -20.43 5.53 -23.40
N LEU A 131 -20.89 4.35 -23.82
CA LEU A 131 -21.62 4.18 -25.07
C LEU A 131 -22.94 4.97 -25.05
N ASP A 132 -23.65 5.01 -23.94
CA ASP A 132 -24.85 5.84 -23.80
C ASP A 132 -24.52 7.34 -23.94
N GLU A 133 -23.43 7.83 -23.33
CA GLU A 133 -23.00 9.23 -23.49
C GLU A 133 -22.61 9.55 -24.95
N ILE A 134 -21.89 8.64 -25.61
CA ILE A 134 -21.50 8.79 -27.02
C ILE A 134 -22.75 8.82 -27.91
N GLN A 135 -23.70 7.92 -27.71
CA GLN A 135 -24.92 7.82 -28.50
C GLN A 135 -25.76 9.08 -28.40
N ASN A 136 -25.91 9.64 -27.19
CA ASN A 136 -26.62 10.89 -26.96
C ASN A 136 -25.99 12.10 -27.68
N GLY A 137 -24.71 12.01 -28.06
CA GLY A 137 -23.99 13.04 -28.80
C GLY A 137 -23.90 12.85 -30.32
N LEU A 138 -24.45 11.76 -30.86
CA LEU A 138 -24.42 11.45 -32.31
C LEU A 138 -25.66 11.98 -33.03
N SER A 139 -25.50 12.37 -34.30
CA SER A 139 -26.62 12.70 -35.19
C SER A 139 -27.37 11.44 -35.63
N ASP A 140 -28.69 11.53 -35.85
CA ASP A 140 -29.56 10.41 -36.24
C ASP A 140 -29.00 9.54 -37.38
N GLU A 141 -28.37 10.14 -38.39
CA GLU A 141 -27.77 9.43 -39.53
C GLU A 141 -26.59 8.52 -39.15
N LYS A 142 -25.91 8.80 -38.03
CA LYS A 142 -24.72 8.08 -37.57
C LYS A 142 -25.02 7.02 -36.51
N VAL A 143 -26.22 7.05 -35.92
CA VAL A 143 -26.67 6.13 -34.86
C VAL A 143 -26.89 4.71 -35.41
N ASP A 144 -27.37 4.57 -36.64
CA ASP A 144 -27.62 3.25 -37.25
C ASP A 144 -26.35 2.41 -37.43
N GLU A 145 -25.26 3.02 -37.92
CA GLU A 145 -23.99 2.32 -38.10
C GLU A 145 -23.29 2.08 -36.76
N TYR A 146 -23.41 3.02 -35.82
CA TYR A 146 -22.96 2.87 -34.44
C TYR A 146 -23.61 1.65 -33.75
N GLN A 147 -24.94 1.51 -33.84
CA GLN A 147 -25.66 0.40 -33.22
C GLN A 147 -25.30 -0.96 -33.86
N LYS A 148 -25.05 -0.99 -35.18
CA LYS A 148 -24.57 -2.21 -35.85
C LYS A 148 -23.21 -2.67 -35.30
N LEU A 149 -22.29 -1.73 -35.08
CA LEU A 149 -20.94 -2.04 -34.58
C LEU A 149 -20.96 -2.50 -33.12
N ILE A 150 -21.82 -1.91 -32.28
CA ILE A 150 -22.07 -2.39 -30.91
C ILE A 150 -22.62 -3.81 -30.93
N ASN A 151 -23.69 -4.07 -31.70
CA ASN A 151 -24.35 -5.37 -31.76
C ASN A 151 -23.41 -6.47 -32.30
N ALA A 152 -22.43 -6.10 -33.12
CA ALA A 152 -21.40 -7.00 -33.64
C ALA A 152 -20.27 -7.29 -32.63
N GLY A 153 -20.17 -6.52 -31.53
CA GLY A 153 -19.11 -6.62 -30.54
C GLY A 153 -17.71 -6.23 -31.07
N ASP A 154 -17.64 -5.49 -32.18
CA ASP A 154 -16.37 -5.12 -32.82
C ASP A 154 -15.90 -3.75 -32.33
N MET A 155 -15.30 -3.73 -31.14
CA MET A 155 -14.83 -2.50 -30.49
C MET A 155 -13.73 -1.77 -31.28
N VAL A 156 -12.90 -2.51 -32.02
CA VAL A 156 -11.83 -1.91 -32.83
C VAL A 156 -12.42 -1.10 -33.97
N ARG A 157 -13.41 -1.66 -34.67
CA ARG A 157 -14.13 -0.93 -35.72
C ARG A 157 -15.01 0.19 -35.15
N LEU A 158 -15.65 -0.02 -34.01
CA LEU A 158 -16.45 1.02 -33.34
C LEU A 158 -15.60 2.26 -33.02
N VAL A 159 -14.45 2.08 -32.37
CA VAL A 159 -13.54 3.19 -32.04
C VAL A 159 -13.02 3.86 -33.32
N SER A 160 -12.70 3.08 -34.36
CA SER A 160 -12.23 3.64 -35.63
C SER A 160 -13.31 4.48 -36.33
N TYR A 161 -14.55 3.99 -36.39
CA TYR A 161 -15.69 4.70 -36.94
C TYR A 161 -15.99 6.00 -36.20
N LEU A 162 -15.97 5.97 -34.86
CA LEU A 162 -16.20 7.16 -34.05
C LEU A 162 -15.09 8.21 -34.22
N LYS A 163 -13.82 7.78 -34.35
CA LYS A 163 -12.69 8.67 -34.67
C LYS A 163 -12.87 9.38 -36.00
N GLU A 164 -13.24 8.66 -37.05
CA GLU A 164 -13.52 9.23 -38.37
C GLU A 164 -14.71 10.21 -38.31
N SER A 165 -15.77 9.80 -37.63
CA SER A 165 -16.98 10.61 -37.45
C SER A 165 -16.71 11.95 -36.73
N TYR A 166 -15.87 11.93 -35.71
CA TYR A 166 -15.47 13.14 -34.98
C TYR A 166 -14.47 13.99 -35.76
N ALA A 167 -13.63 13.39 -36.60
CA ALA A 167 -12.75 14.14 -37.50
C ALA A 167 -13.53 14.89 -38.60
N GLU A 168 -14.59 14.29 -39.15
CA GLU A 168 -15.45 14.91 -40.17
C GLU A 168 -16.22 16.15 -39.66
N THR A 169 -16.52 16.20 -38.36
CA THR A 169 -17.22 17.35 -37.75
C THR A 169 -16.28 18.51 -37.42
N SER A 170 -14.97 18.33 -37.58
CA SER A 170 -13.91 19.24 -37.13
C SER A 170 -13.07 19.76 -38.30
N GLN A 171 -13.72 20.18 -39.40
CA GLN A 171 -13.06 20.60 -40.65
C GLN A 171 -12.18 21.87 -40.56
N SER A 172 -11.83 22.40 -39.37
CA SER A 172 -10.94 23.57 -39.28
C SER A 172 -9.99 23.68 -38.09
N GLU A 173 -9.85 22.68 -37.22
CA GLU A 173 -9.00 22.87 -36.02
C GLU A 173 -7.70 22.08 -36.11
N THR A 174 -6.59 22.81 -36.07
CA THR A 174 -5.28 22.29 -35.66
C THR A 174 -5.48 21.37 -34.45
N PRO A 175 -4.98 20.13 -34.45
CA PRO A 175 -5.15 19.23 -33.33
C PRO A 175 -4.67 19.93 -32.05
N ASN A 176 -5.52 19.90 -31.01
CA ASN A 176 -5.17 20.51 -29.73
C ASN A 176 -3.87 19.91 -29.18
N THR A 177 -3.25 20.64 -28.25
CA THR A 177 -1.92 20.33 -27.73
C THR A 177 -1.81 18.88 -27.21
N TYR A 178 -2.86 18.37 -26.56
CA TYR A 178 -2.91 16.98 -26.08
C TYR A 178 -3.00 15.94 -27.22
N ASN A 179 -3.76 16.20 -28.29
CA ASN A 179 -3.86 15.27 -29.41
C ASN A 179 -2.55 15.17 -30.20
N ARG A 180 -1.87 16.31 -30.41
CA ARG A 180 -0.51 16.34 -31.02
C ARG A 180 0.48 15.52 -30.20
N PHE A 181 0.41 15.64 -28.87
CA PHE A 181 1.18 14.83 -27.93
C PHE A 181 0.88 13.34 -28.07
N CYS A 182 -0.39 12.95 -27.98
CA CYS A 182 -0.81 11.56 -28.10
C CYS A 182 -0.28 10.93 -29.40
N ASP A 183 -0.36 11.64 -30.52
CA ASP A 183 0.14 11.17 -31.81
C ASP A 183 1.66 11.04 -31.85
N ALA A 184 2.40 12.02 -31.32
CA ALA A 184 3.86 11.96 -31.26
C ALA A 184 4.35 10.77 -30.43
N TYR A 185 3.71 10.51 -29.28
CA TYR A 185 4.08 9.42 -28.38
C TYR A 185 3.69 8.07 -28.95
N LYS A 186 2.51 7.95 -29.57
CA LYS A 186 2.10 6.74 -30.30
C LYS A 186 3.08 6.40 -31.43
N ARG A 187 3.59 7.40 -32.16
CA ARG A 187 4.66 7.20 -33.16
C ARG A 187 5.96 6.67 -32.54
N CYS A 188 6.28 7.13 -31.33
CA CYS A 188 7.41 6.65 -30.54
C CYS A 188 7.12 5.33 -29.80
N ARG A 189 5.93 4.74 -29.97
CA ARG A 189 5.45 3.53 -29.26
C ARG A 189 5.41 3.67 -27.74
N ILE A 190 5.25 4.90 -27.26
CA ILE A 190 5.01 5.23 -25.86
C ILE A 190 3.51 5.46 -25.71
N GLN A 191 2.90 4.82 -24.71
CA GLN A 191 1.51 5.08 -24.37
C GLN A 191 1.44 6.36 -23.54
N PRO A 192 0.70 7.39 -23.97
CA PRO A 192 0.52 8.61 -23.19
C PRO A 192 -0.25 8.31 -21.89
N PRO A 193 -0.04 9.10 -20.82
CA PRO A 193 -0.83 8.98 -19.60
C PRO A 193 -2.28 9.40 -19.84
N GLU A 194 -3.13 9.19 -18.84
CA GLU A 194 -4.50 9.70 -18.85
C GLU A 194 -4.54 11.22 -18.88
N ALA A 195 -5.56 11.81 -19.51
CA ALA A 195 -5.83 13.22 -19.39
C ALA A 195 -7.25 13.47 -18.88
N ILE A 196 -7.37 14.26 -17.82
CA ILE A 196 -8.62 14.75 -17.27
C ILE A 196 -8.81 16.19 -17.75
N ASN A 197 -9.92 16.45 -18.42
CA ASN A 197 -10.23 17.77 -18.94
C ASN A 197 -10.71 18.72 -17.83
N LYS A 198 -9.99 19.84 -17.62
CA LYS A 198 -10.31 20.89 -16.62
C LYS A 198 -11.66 21.58 -16.86
N ASN A 199 -12.13 21.62 -18.11
CA ASN A 199 -13.34 22.34 -18.51
C ASN A 199 -14.63 21.51 -18.34
N LEU A 200 -14.53 20.26 -17.89
CA LEU A 200 -15.70 19.44 -17.60
C LEU A 200 -16.27 19.81 -16.22
N ASN A 201 -17.61 19.89 -16.14
CA ASN A 201 -18.32 20.18 -14.90
C ASN A 201 -17.99 19.18 -13.77
N ASP A 202 -17.59 17.95 -14.11
CA ASP A 202 -17.32 16.85 -13.18
C ASP A 202 -15.82 16.56 -12.99
N VAL A 203 -14.92 17.50 -13.32
CA VAL A 203 -13.45 17.33 -13.16
C VAL A 203 -13.07 16.82 -11.77
N LYS A 204 -13.71 17.35 -10.72
CA LYS A 204 -13.49 16.93 -9.33
C LYS A 204 -13.83 15.45 -9.11
N LYS A 205 -14.91 14.97 -9.72
CA LYS A 205 -15.33 13.58 -9.60
C LYS A 205 -14.30 12.66 -10.27
N HIS A 206 -13.93 12.98 -11.51
CA HIS A 206 -12.95 12.18 -12.25
C HIS A 206 -11.59 12.11 -11.57
N ILE A 207 -11.07 13.24 -11.07
CA ILE A 207 -9.78 13.24 -10.39
C ILE A 207 -9.86 12.48 -9.06
N SER A 208 -10.97 12.58 -8.32
CA SER A 208 -11.15 11.80 -7.09
C SER A 208 -11.20 10.30 -7.39
N GLU A 209 -12.02 9.87 -8.35
CA GLU A 209 -12.12 8.46 -8.74
C GLU A 209 -10.77 7.89 -9.16
N TRP A 210 -10.02 8.64 -9.97
CA TRP A 210 -8.67 8.25 -10.40
C TRP A 210 -7.69 8.15 -9.22
N LEU A 211 -7.76 9.07 -8.24
CA LEU A 211 -6.94 9.01 -7.02
C LEU A 211 -7.36 7.84 -6.11
N ASP A 212 -8.66 7.57 -5.98
CA ASP A 212 -9.23 6.50 -5.17
C ASP A 212 -8.71 5.13 -5.65
N GLU A 213 -8.66 4.89 -6.97
CA GLU A 213 -8.06 3.67 -7.58
C GLU A 213 -6.63 3.42 -7.08
N HIS A 214 -5.84 4.48 -6.92
CA HIS A 214 -4.45 4.40 -6.46
C HIS A 214 -4.36 4.24 -4.94
N GLU A 215 -5.24 4.87 -4.18
CA GLU A 215 -5.34 4.73 -2.72
C GLU A 215 -5.83 3.34 -2.30
N GLU A 216 -6.46 2.60 -3.20
CA GLU A 216 -6.78 1.18 -3.04
C GLU A 216 -5.61 0.24 -3.32
N ASN A 217 -4.56 0.73 -3.98
CA ASN A 217 -3.36 -0.07 -4.21
C ASN A 217 -2.61 -0.31 -2.88
N GLN A 218 -2.74 -1.53 -2.37
CA GLN A 218 -2.12 -1.95 -1.12
C GLN A 218 -0.59 -1.83 -1.13
N TYR A 219 0.07 -2.03 -2.28
CA TYR A 219 1.52 -1.89 -2.39
C TYR A 219 1.95 -0.44 -2.18
N LEU A 220 1.23 0.52 -2.77
CA LEU A 220 1.52 1.94 -2.59
C LEU A 220 1.32 2.38 -1.14
N VAL A 221 0.22 1.93 -0.52
CA VAL A 221 -0.06 2.21 0.90
C VAL A 221 1.04 1.64 1.80
N LEU A 222 1.46 0.39 1.58
CA LEU A 222 2.56 -0.23 2.31
C LEU A 222 3.87 0.54 2.13
N ARG A 223 4.26 0.83 0.88
CA ARG A 223 5.49 1.57 0.56
C ARG A 223 5.51 2.92 1.26
N ARG A 224 4.43 3.68 1.14
CA ARG A 224 4.29 4.98 1.78
C ARG A 224 4.39 4.87 3.30
N GLY A 225 3.68 3.92 3.91
CA GLY A 225 3.74 3.70 5.36
C GLY A 225 5.15 3.37 5.86
N ILE A 226 5.93 2.58 5.11
CA ILE A 226 7.33 2.28 5.46
C ILE A 226 8.21 3.52 5.32
N ILE A 227 8.08 4.29 4.24
CA ILE A 227 8.88 5.51 4.00
C ILE A 227 8.61 6.53 5.11
N GLU A 228 7.35 6.88 5.36
CA GLU A 228 7.01 7.85 6.43
C GLU A 228 7.47 7.34 7.81
N GLY A 229 7.34 6.03 8.05
CA GLY A 229 7.80 5.43 9.30
C GLY A 229 9.31 5.58 9.49
N CYS A 230 10.10 5.27 8.46
CA CYS A 230 11.54 5.42 8.53
C CYS A 230 11.95 6.89 8.71
N GLN A 231 11.32 7.82 7.99
CA GLN A 231 11.59 9.25 8.10
C GLN A 231 11.29 9.80 9.50
N GLN A 232 10.13 9.45 10.07
CA GLN A 232 9.75 9.86 11.43
C GLN A 232 10.67 9.23 12.50
N LEU A 233 11.04 7.96 12.34
CA LEU A 233 11.86 7.25 13.32
C LEU A 233 13.32 7.70 13.33
N LYS A 234 13.85 8.23 12.21
CA LYS A 234 15.19 8.86 12.17
C LYS A 234 15.30 10.05 13.12
N GLU A 235 14.22 10.79 13.33
CA GLU A 235 14.17 11.88 14.32
C GLU A 235 14.21 11.37 15.77
N LEU A 236 13.97 10.08 15.98
CA LEU A 236 13.91 9.41 17.28
C LEU A 236 15.07 8.42 17.51
N LYS A 237 16.15 8.51 16.73
CA LYS A 237 17.30 7.58 16.81
C LYS A 237 18.00 7.49 18.15
N ASP A 238 17.86 8.51 19.01
CA ASP A 238 18.40 8.50 20.38
C ASP A 238 17.49 7.74 21.37
N LYS A 239 16.26 7.41 20.97
CA LYS A 239 15.24 6.72 21.78
C LYS A 239 15.17 5.23 21.45
N LEU A 240 16.32 4.56 21.41
CA LEU A 240 16.40 3.13 21.17
C LEU A 240 16.34 2.34 22.47
N ARG A 241 15.50 1.30 22.51
CA ARG A 241 15.49 0.31 23.59
C ARG A 241 16.14 -1.02 23.19
N PHE A 242 16.58 -1.15 21.94
CA PHE A 242 17.09 -2.40 21.38
C PHE A 242 18.26 -3.02 22.18
N SER A 243 19.19 -2.20 22.64
CA SER A 243 20.34 -2.65 23.45
C SER A 243 19.94 -3.32 24.77
N LYS A 244 18.74 -3.03 25.30
CA LYS A 244 18.21 -3.67 26.52
C LYS A 244 18.00 -5.18 26.33
N PHE A 245 17.82 -5.65 25.09
CA PHE A 245 17.66 -7.08 24.76
C PHE A 245 18.98 -7.85 24.63
N SER A 246 20.12 -7.24 24.91
CA SER A 246 21.44 -7.89 24.84
C SER A 246 21.49 -9.18 25.66
N VAL A 247 22.03 -10.25 25.07
CA VAL A 247 22.39 -11.48 25.80
C VAL A 247 23.63 -11.23 26.65
N GLU A 248 23.75 -11.92 27.79
CA GLU A 248 24.94 -11.79 28.64
C GLU A 248 26.22 -12.11 27.85
N GLY A 249 27.19 -11.18 27.86
CA GLY A 249 28.43 -11.30 27.10
C GLY A 249 28.35 -10.99 25.60
N LYS A 250 27.18 -10.61 25.07
CA LYS A 250 27.00 -10.15 23.68
C LYS A 250 26.21 -8.84 23.66
N ALA A 251 26.84 -7.74 23.23
CA ALA A 251 26.14 -6.47 23.08
C ALA A 251 25.27 -6.49 21.81
N ALA A 252 23.98 -6.20 21.96
CA ALA A 252 23.10 -5.88 20.84
C ALA A 252 23.35 -4.41 20.46
N PHE A 253 23.72 -4.19 19.20
CA PHE A 253 23.94 -2.87 18.62
C PHE A 253 23.07 -2.75 17.36
N LEU A 254 22.47 -1.57 17.18
CA LEU A 254 21.71 -1.22 16.00
C LEU A 254 22.19 0.14 15.51
N ASP A 255 22.69 0.18 14.27
CA ASP A 255 22.86 1.45 13.56
C ASP A 255 21.50 1.86 12.99
N ALA A 256 20.79 2.72 13.72
CA ALA A 256 19.44 3.10 13.34
C ALA A 256 19.38 3.90 12.04
N ASP A 257 20.40 4.71 11.74
CA ASP A 257 20.42 5.52 10.52
C ASP A 257 20.55 4.59 9.30
N ASP A 258 21.56 3.73 9.27
CA ASP A 258 21.78 2.77 8.17
C ASP A 258 20.61 1.77 8.03
N TYR A 259 20.08 1.30 9.16
CA TYR A 259 18.97 0.36 9.18
C TYR A 259 17.69 0.97 8.59
N LEU A 260 17.32 2.18 9.02
CA LEU A 260 16.13 2.87 8.50
C LEU A 260 16.33 3.30 7.05
N ASP A 261 17.53 3.72 6.65
CA ASP A 261 17.87 4.02 5.24
C ASP A 261 17.66 2.81 4.33
N ALA A 262 18.09 1.63 4.78
CA ALA A 262 17.93 0.39 4.02
C ALA A 262 16.45 0.01 3.87
N LEU A 263 15.64 0.19 4.92
CA LEU A 263 14.20 -0.12 4.89
C LEU A 263 13.40 0.89 4.05
N GLU A 264 13.71 2.18 4.18
CA GLU A 264 13.05 3.26 3.42
C GLU A 264 13.16 3.05 1.91
N LYS A 265 14.35 2.67 1.44
CA LYS A 265 14.66 2.47 0.01
C LYS A 265 14.32 1.07 -0.50
N PHE A 266 13.83 0.18 0.37
CA PHE A 266 13.72 -1.24 0.05
C PHE A 266 12.64 -1.55 -0.99
N LEU A 267 11.47 -0.91 -0.85
CA LEU A 267 10.34 -1.15 -1.74
C LEU A 267 10.44 -0.22 -2.96
N PRO A 268 10.66 -0.78 -4.17
CA PRO A 268 10.90 0.03 -5.35
C PRO A 268 9.70 0.90 -5.70
N LEU A 269 10.00 2.03 -6.34
CA LEU A 269 9.00 2.98 -6.83
C LEU A 269 7.98 2.30 -7.76
N ARG A 270 8.45 1.43 -8.66
CA ARG A 270 7.59 0.60 -9.53
C ARG A 270 7.25 -0.71 -8.84
N GLU A 271 5.95 -0.99 -8.71
CA GLU A 271 5.47 -2.26 -8.16
C GLU A 271 5.98 -3.44 -9.01
N PRO A 272 6.65 -4.44 -8.41
CA PRO A 272 7.16 -5.57 -9.18
C PRO A 272 6.05 -6.59 -9.46
N ASN A 273 6.09 -7.21 -10.64
CA ASN A 273 5.16 -8.28 -11.01
C ASN A 273 5.19 -9.48 -10.05
N ASN A 274 6.33 -9.75 -9.41
CA ASN A 274 6.48 -10.82 -8.42
C ASN A 274 6.92 -10.24 -7.06
N LYS A 275 5.94 -10.01 -6.20
CA LYS A 275 6.12 -9.45 -4.86
C LYS A 275 6.66 -10.45 -3.84
N ALA A 276 6.40 -11.75 -4.02
CA ALA A 276 6.75 -12.80 -3.05
C ALA A 276 8.24 -12.79 -2.66
N THR A 277 9.12 -12.71 -3.66
CA THR A 277 10.57 -12.70 -3.40
C THR A 277 11.03 -11.39 -2.76
N LEU A 278 10.48 -10.25 -3.21
CA LEU A 278 10.79 -8.95 -2.64
C LEU A 278 10.40 -8.89 -1.16
N TYR A 279 9.17 -9.28 -0.84
CA TYR A 279 8.62 -9.27 0.51
C TYR A 279 9.40 -10.15 1.47
N LYS A 280 9.83 -11.32 1.00
CA LYS A 280 10.69 -12.21 1.76
C LYS A 280 12.05 -11.60 2.08
N HIS A 281 12.67 -10.90 1.12
CA HIS A 281 13.91 -10.18 1.38
C HIS A 281 13.71 -8.97 2.29
N PHE A 282 12.57 -8.28 2.18
CA PHE A 282 12.20 -7.19 3.08
C PHE A 282 12.12 -7.70 4.53
N ILE A 283 11.37 -8.78 4.78
CA ILE A 283 11.25 -9.37 6.12
C ILE A 283 12.58 -9.90 6.64
N ARG A 284 13.44 -10.44 5.76
CA ARG A 284 14.81 -10.84 6.15
C ARG A 284 15.60 -9.64 6.66
N THR A 285 15.51 -8.50 5.97
CA THR A 285 16.21 -7.26 6.32
C THR A 285 15.62 -6.67 7.61
N LEU A 286 14.30 -6.61 7.72
CA LEU A 286 13.57 -6.16 8.90
C LEU A 286 13.94 -6.96 10.15
N ALA A 287 13.96 -8.30 10.05
CA ALA A 287 14.18 -9.17 11.20
C ALA A 287 15.66 -9.47 11.49
N HIS A 288 16.59 -9.00 10.66
CA HIS A 288 18.02 -9.37 10.70
C HIS A 288 18.64 -9.17 12.10
N GLU A 289 18.33 -8.04 12.71
CA GLU A 289 18.89 -7.58 13.98
C GLU A 289 18.52 -8.50 15.16
N TRP A 290 17.43 -9.26 15.06
CA TRP A 290 16.94 -10.17 16.11
C TRP A 290 17.73 -11.50 16.18
N GLU A 291 19.03 -11.44 15.97
CA GLU A 291 19.94 -12.58 15.93
C GLU A 291 20.43 -13.05 17.31
N GLU A 292 21.47 -13.88 17.37
CA GLU A 292 21.90 -14.56 18.61
C GLU A 292 22.38 -13.64 19.73
N SER A 293 22.70 -12.38 19.43
CA SER A 293 23.06 -11.36 20.42
C SER A 293 21.84 -10.78 21.14
N VAL A 294 20.62 -11.11 20.69
CA VAL A 294 19.36 -10.51 21.15
C VAL A 294 18.43 -11.58 21.70
N GLU A 295 17.94 -11.37 22.92
CA GLU A 295 16.95 -12.22 23.58
C GLU A 295 15.77 -11.38 24.07
N PRO A 296 14.53 -11.71 23.65
CA PRO A 296 13.32 -11.07 24.19
C PRO A 296 13.25 -11.23 25.70
N LYS A 297 13.15 -10.10 26.41
CA LYS A 297 13.06 -10.04 27.88
C LYS A 297 11.85 -9.23 28.27
N LYS A 298 11.15 -9.67 29.31
CA LYS A 298 10.07 -8.87 29.92
C LYS A 298 10.72 -7.79 30.78
N PHE A 299 10.58 -6.54 30.36
CA PHE A 299 10.96 -5.38 31.17
C PHE A 299 9.69 -4.81 31.81
N ASP A 300 9.71 -4.62 33.13
CA ASP A 300 8.57 -4.08 33.88
C ASP A 300 7.23 -4.79 33.54
N ASP A 301 6.12 -4.06 33.61
CA ASP A 301 4.80 -4.50 33.15
C ASP A 301 4.56 -4.23 31.63
N ASP A 302 5.61 -4.03 30.83
CA ASP A 302 5.52 -3.79 29.39
C ASP A 302 5.35 -5.11 28.59
N GLN A 303 4.15 -5.67 28.69
CA GLN A 303 3.78 -6.91 28.01
C GLN A 303 3.71 -6.76 26.48
N VAL A 304 3.49 -5.54 25.97
CA VAL A 304 3.36 -5.29 24.51
C VAL A 304 4.73 -5.37 23.85
N THR A 305 5.73 -4.66 24.39
CA THR A 305 7.11 -4.74 23.89
C THR A 305 7.66 -6.17 23.98
N PHE A 306 7.33 -6.88 25.06
CA PHE A 306 7.68 -8.29 25.20
C PHE A 306 7.04 -9.16 24.10
N ALA A 307 5.76 -8.93 23.79
CA ALA A 307 5.08 -9.64 22.71
C ALA A 307 5.74 -9.37 21.35
N PHE A 308 5.97 -8.10 21.02
CA PHE A 308 6.55 -7.69 19.74
C PHE A 308 7.98 -8.19 19.54
N SER A 309 8.83 -8.14 20.56
CA SER A 309 10.19 -8.67 20.50
C SER A 309 10.22 -10.19 20.25
N TRP A 310 9.31 -10.95 20.86
CA TRP A 310 9.17 -12.38 20.56
C TRP A 310 8.67 -12.66 19.15
N ILE A 311 7.70 -11.89 18.65
CA ILE A 311 7.21 -11.99 17.27
C ILE A 311 8.37 -11.81 16.29
N MET A 312 9.20 -10.79 16.48
CA MET A 312 10.34 -10.55 15.61
C MET A 312 11.43 -11.61 15.75
N LYS A 313 11.68 -12.11 16.95
CA LYS A 313 12.61 -13.24 17.17
C LYS A 313 12.16 -14.51 16.45
N MET A 314 10.88 -14.84 16.51
CA MET A 314 10.31 -15.99 15.79
C MET A 314 10.42 -15.79 14.28
N THR A 315 10.07 -14.61 13.77
CA THR A 315 10.20 -14.25 12.36
C THR A 315 11.64 -14.45 11.87
N ARG A 316 12.65 -13.92 12.58
CA ARG A 316 14.08 -14.10 12.26
C ARG A 316 14.46 -15.57 12.22
N ASN A 317 14.08 -16.33 13.25
CA ASN A 317 14.44 -17.75 13.35
C ASN A 317 13.82 -18.59 12.23
N TRP A 318 12.55 -18.36 11.91
CA TRP A 318 11.90 -19.05 10.80
C TRP A 318 12.51 -18.69 9.44
N MET A 319 12.88 -17.42 9.25
CA MET A 319 13.63 -16.98 8.07
C MET A 319 15.01 -17.64 7.97
N ALA A 320 15.73 -17.83 9.08
CA ALA A 320 17.05 -18.46 9.05
C ALA A 320 16.99 -19.97 8.79
N HIS A 321 16.06 -20.69 9.42
CA HIS A 321 16.07 -22.16 9.43
C HIS A 321 15.13 -22.81 8.43
N ASN A 322 14.11 -22.07 7.96
CA ASN A 322 13.00 -22.59 7.18
C ASN A 322 12.57 -21.66 6.03
N SER A 323 13.48 -20.79 5.56
CA SER A 323 13.20 -19.81 4.49
C SER A 323 12.49 -20.41 3.27
N THR A 324 12.77 -21.65 2.87
CA THR A 324 12.14 -22.24 1.68
C THR A 324 10.68 -22.66 1.89
N ALA A 325 10.22 -22.79 3.13
CA ALA A 325 8.93 -23.39 3.49
C ALA A 325 7.96 -22.43 4.19
N ILE A 326 8.40 -21.22 4.53
CA ILE A 326 7.63 -20.19 5.24
C ILE A 326 7.89 -18.85 4.51
N PHE A 327 6.92 -17.94 4.52
CA PHE A 327 7.03 -16.59 3.94
C PHE A 327 7.16 -16.53 2.41
N ASN A 328 6.58 -17.49 1.69
CA ASN A 328 6.51 -17.44 0.23
C ASN A 328 5.26 -16.66 -0.25
N ASN A 329 4.19 -16.63 0.55
CA ASN A 329 2.94 -15.94 0.26
C ASN A 329 2.62 -14.88 1.31
N LEU A 330 3.48 -13.86 1.41
CA LEU A 330 3.23 -12.69 2.27
C LEU A 330 2.34 -11.67 1.56
N SER A 331 1.39 -11.09 2.30
CA SER A 331 0.60 -9.94 1.86
C SER A 331 1.15 -8.62 2.40
N GLU A 332 0.68 -7.50 1.85
CA GLU A 332 1.02 -6.16 2.30
C GLU A 332 0.67 -5.94 3.78
N ARG A 333 -0.46 -6.49 4.21
CA ARG A 333 -0.91 -6.48 5.61
C ARG A 333 0.09 -7.17 6.53
N ASP A 334 0.65 -8.30 6.10
CA ASP A 334 1.61 -9.06 6.90
C ASP A 334 2.93 -8.30 7.06
N LEU A 335 3.37 -7.59 6.01
CA LEU A 335 4.55 -6.73 6.07
C LEU A 335 4.32 -5.53 7.00
N ALA A 336 3.16 -4.89 6.89
CA ALA A 336 2.75 -3.79 7.76
C ALA A 336 2.73 -4.20 9.23
N TYR A 337 2.12 -5.36 9.54
CA TYR A 337 2.10 -5.92 10.90
C TYR A 337 3.51 -6.10 11.47
N LEU A 338 4.38 -6.80 10.72
CA LEU A 338 5.75 -7.06 11.17
C LEU A 338 6.57 -5.79 11.29
N PHE A 339 6.39 -4.82 10.39
CA PHE A 339 7.05 -3.52 10.47
C PHE A 339 6.65 -2.78 11.75
N ILE A 340 5.35 -2.66 12.05
CA ILE A 340 4.86 -1.99 13.27
C ILE A 340 5.39 -2.69 14.52
N CYS A 341 5.27 -4.03 14.60
CA CYS A 341 5.80 -4.80 15.73
C CYS A 341 7.30 -4.53 15.93
N ASN A 342 8.07 -4.55 14.84
CA ASN A 342 9.50 -4.31 14.89
C ASN A 342 9.85 -2.91 15.40
N MET A 343 9.23 -1.87 14.83
CA MET A 343 9.52 -0.49 15.22
C MET A 343 9.13 -0.22 16.67
N ARG A 344 7.97 -0.71 17.11
CA ARG A 344 7.52 -0.60 18.52
C ARG A 344 8.37 -1.42 19.49
N ALA A 345 9.04 -2.47 19.02
CA ALA A 345 9.98 -3.25 19.83
C ALA A 345 11.37 -2.58 19.94
N ILE A 346 11.85 -1.96 18.86
CA ILE A 346 13.18 -1.33 18.78
C ILE A 346 13.21 0.05 19.42
N PHE A 347 12.17 0.87 19.18
CA PHE A 347 12.10 2.27 19.58
C PHE A 347 11.22 2.46 20.82
N GLU A 348 11.57 3.45 21.63
CA GLU A 348 10.75 3.94 22.74
C GLU A 348 9.77 5.01 22.24
N LEU A 349 8.60 4.53 21.82
CA LEU A 349 7.52 5.34 21.25
C LEU A 349 6.44 5.65 22.30
N SER A 350 5.67 6.74 22.09
CA SER A 350 4.57 7.15 22.97
C SER A 350 3.37 6.20 22.86
N GLU A 351 2.42 6.28 23.77
CA GLU A 351 1.17 5.48 23.72
C GLU A 351 0.18 5.94 22.63
N GLU A 352 0.47 7.05 21.97
CA GLU A 352 -0.27 7.59 20.84
C GLU A 352 0.06 6.80 19.56
N ILE A 353 -0.92 6.76 18.64
CA ILE A 353 -0.70 6.17 17.32
C ILE A 353 0.07 7.15 16.42
N MET A 354 1.15 6.69 15.79
CA MET A 354 1.94 7.51 14.88
C MET A 354 1.31 7.56 13.49
N GLU A 355 1.59 8.63 12.73
CA GLU A 355 1.00 8.83 11.40
C GLU A 355 1.31 7.67 10.43
N TYR A 356 2.55 7.16 10.43
CA TYR A 356 2.90 6.03 9.57
C TYR A 356 2.12 4.75 9.96
N GLU A 357 1.78 4.59 11.23
CA GLU A 357 1.01 3.44 11.71
C GLU A 357 -0.44 3.52 11.26
N LYS A 358 -1.03 4.72 11.22
CA LYS A 358 -2.37 4.93 10.64
C LYS A 358 -2.40 4.50 9.17
N ILE A 359 -1.36 4.84 8.41
CA ILE A 359 -1.22 4.45 6.98
C ILE A 359 -1.10 2.92 6.86
N LEU A 360 -0.26 2.30 7.66
CA LEU A 360 -0.04 0.85 7.61
C LEU A 360 -1.25 0.05 8.10
N LEU A 361 -1.96 0.54 9.11
CA LEU A 361 -3.17 -0.11 9.64
C LEU A 361 -4.36 0.01 8.68
N SER A 362 -4.41 1.03 7.81
CA SER A 362 -5.49 1.13 6.80
C SER A 362 -5.49 -0.02 5.80
N LEU A 363 -4.39 -0.78 5.68
CA LEU A 363 -4.35 -1.99 4.87
C LEU A 363 -5.31 -3.07 5.38
N PHE A 364 -5.68 -3.05 6.66
CA PHE A 364 -6.55 -4.05 7.28
C PHE A 364 -8.04 -3.74 7.09
N SER A 365 -8.41 -2.50 6.72
CA SER A 365 -9.77 -1.95 6.95
C SER A 365 -10.74 -1.96 5.76
N LYS A 366 -10.34 -2.40 4.56
CA LYS A 366 -11.18 -2.30 3.33
C LYS A 366 -11.98 -3.56 2.94
N GLY A 367 -12.08 -4.59 3.80
CA GLY A 367 -12.64 -5.89 3.41
C GLY A 367 -13.98 -6.31 4.02
N GLU A 368 -14.38 -5.77 5.17
CA GLU A 368 -15.54 -6.25 5.91
C GLU A 368 -16.24 -5.05 6.58
N GLU A 369 -17.07 -4.34 5.80
CA GLU A 369 -18.09 -3.47 6.36
C GLU A 369 -19.03 -4.30 7.25
N GLY A 370 -19.17 -3.96 8.52
CA GLY A 370 -20.23 -4.57 9.33
C GLY A 370 -20.26 -4.27 10.82
N GLU A 371 -19.13 -4.13 11.51
CA GLU A 371 -19.15 -3.81 12.94
C GLU A 371 -18.23 -2.64 13.23
N ALA A 372 -18.84 -1.48 13.50
CA ALA A 372 -18.16 -0.29 13.95
C ALA A 372 -17.12 -0.63 15.03
N ILE A 373 -15.89 -0.16 14.82
CA ILE A 373 -14.74 -0.27 15.71
C ILE A 373 -15.09 0.19 17.14
N GLU A 374 -16.14 0.99 17.34
CA GLU A 374 -16.64 1.37 18.67
C GLU A 374 -17.15 0.18 19.52
N ASN A 375 -17.66 -0.88 18.90
CA ASN A 375 -17.99 -2.12 19.63
C ASN A 375 -16.77 -3.03 19.84
N SER A 376 -15.66 -2.81 19.12
CA SER A 376 -14.48 -3.69 19.21
C SER A 376 -13.83 -3.69 20.58
N GLY A 377 -13.85 -2.58 21.34
CA GLY A 377 -13.30 -2.53 22.69
C GLY A 377 -14.06 -3.41 23.70
N LEU A 378 -15.40 -3.40 23.62
CA LEU A 378 -16.25 -4.30 24.41
C LEU A 378 -16.16 -5.74 23.89
N ILE A 379 -16.18 -5.92 22.57
CA ILE A 379 -16.05 -7.22 21.90
C ILE A 379 -14.71 -7.90 22.22
N ILE A 380 -13.58 -7.19 22.22
CA ILE A 380 -12.25 -7.74 22.56
C ILE A 380 -12.19 -8.09 24.06
N LYS A 381 -12.82 -7.28 24.91
CA LYS A 381 -12.91 -7.52 26.36
C LYS A 381 -13.87 -8.67 26.71
N GLU A 382 -14.93 -8.89 25.94
CA GLU A 382 -15.97 -9.89 26.20
C GLU A 382 -15.79 -11.20 25.41
N LYS A 383 -15.19 -11.16 24.20
CA LYS A 383 -14.87 -12.36 23.43
C LYS A 383 -13.75 -13.11 24.14
N ARG A 384 -14.06 -14.33 24.56
CA ARG A 384 -13.05 -15.34 24.89
C ARG A 384 -12.29 -15.63 23.61
N ILE A 385 -11.11 -15.03 23.45
CA ILE A 385 -10.26 -15.24 22.28
C ILE A 385 -10.10 -16.76 22.07
N PRO A 386 -10.55 -17.33 20.93
CA PRO A 386 -10.67 -18.78 20.75
C PRO A 386 -9.33 -19.48 20.49
N LEU A 387 -8.25 -18.95 21.05
CA LEU A 387 -6.86 -19.38 20.87
C LEU A 387 -6.66 -20.88 21.14
N VAL A 388 -7.43 -21.43 22.09
CA VAL A 388 -7.37 -22.84 22.47
C VAL A 388 -7.64 -23.74 21.27
N LYS A 389 -8.68 -23.46 20.49
CA LYS A 389 -9.15 -24.32 19.39
C LYS A 389 -8.05 -24.57 18.34
N TYR A 390 -7.25 -23.55 18.04
CA TYR A 390 -6.20 -23.62 17.03
C TYR A 390 -5.00 -24.49 17.44
N TYR A 391 -4.70 -24.56 18.74
CA TYR A 391 -3.50 -25.24 19.24
C TYR A 391 -3.75 -26.48 20.09
N VAL A 392 -5.02 -26.88 20.32
CA VAL A 392 -5.39 -28.08 21.12
C VAL A 392 -4.57 -29.31 20.76
N SER A 393 -4.39 -29.58 19.47
CA SER A 393 -3.68 -30.77 18.98
C SER A 393 -2.17 -30.79 19.28
N TYR A 394 -1.58 -29.66 19.69
CA TYR A 394 -0.14 -29.53 19.96
C TYR A 394 0.20 -29.50 21.46
N PHE A 395 -0.79 -29.32 22.33
CA PHE A 395 -0.61 -29.46 23.78
C PHE A 395 -0.46 -30.94 24.14
N ASN A 396 0.75 -31.46 24.06
CA ASN A 396 1.04 -32.84 24.43
C ASN A 396 1.37 -32.94 25.93
N GLN A 397 0.91 -33.99 26.60
CA GLN A 397 1.13 -34.22 28.05
C GLN A 397 2.61 -34.21 28.47
N LYS A 398 3.54 -34.48 27.54
CA LYS A 398 4.96 -34.64 27.85
C LYS A 398 5.75 -33.34 27.99
N THR A 399 5.32 -32.23 27.39
CA THR A 399 6.19 -31.05 27.30
C THR A 399 6.09 -30.08 28.47
N LYS A 400 5.08 -30.18 29.35
CA LYS A 400 4.78 -29.20 30.43
C LYS A 400 4.73 -27.71 30.00
N ARG A 401 4.96 -27.39 28.72
CA ARG A 401 5.04 -26.05 28.15
C ARG A 401 3.64 -25.60 27.74
N THR A 402 3.18 -24.50 28.31
CA THR A 402 1.77 -24.04 28.27
C THR A 402 1.55 -22.85 27.32
N GLN A 403 2.61 -22.24 26.78
CA GLN A 403 2.52 -20.99 26.02
C GLN A 403 2.72 -21.20 24.51
N VAL A 404 1.91 -20.55 23.68
CA VAL A 404 1.91 -20.75 22.22
C VAL A 404 3.18 -20.28 21.52
N HIS A 405 3.83 -19.21 21.99
CA HIS A 405 5.14 -18.83 21.45
C HIS A 405 6.19 -19.94 21.63
N ASN A 406 6.13 -20.73 22.71
CA ASN A 406 7.02 -21.89 22.88
C ASN A 406 6.69 -23.02 21.91
N ILE A 407 5.40 -23.23 21.60
CA ILE A 407 4.98 -24.21 20.58
C ILE A 407 5.48 -23.76 19.19
N LEU A 408 5.27 -22.50 18.85
CA LEU A 408 5.69 -21.90 17.58
C LEU A 408 7.22 -21.86 17.44
N HIS A 409 7.93 -21.53 18.52
CA HIS A 409 9.39 -21.59 18.59
C HIS A 409 9.90 -23.02 18.41
N ASP A 410 9.32 -24.02 19.09
CA ASP A 410 9.74 -25.43 18.96
C ASP A 410 9.44 -26.01 17.57
N LEU A 411 8.41 -25.51 16.88
CA LEU A 411 8.10 -25.93 15.50
C LEU A 411 9.22 -25.60 14.51
N GLN A 412 10.08 -24.61 14.80
CA GLN A 412 11.28 -24.29 14.02
C GLN A 412 12.14 -25.53 13.70
N ASN A 413 12.19 -26.49 14.62
CA ASN A 413 13.07 -27.66 14.52
C ASN A 413 12.46 -28.83 13.72
N ASN A 414 11.21 -28.72 13.24
CA ASN A 414 10.49 -29.85 12.63
C ASN A 414 10.06 -29.60 11.17
N LYS A 415 11.04 -29.62 10.25
CA LYS A 415 10.86 -29.32 8.82
C LYS A 415 9.72 -30.08 8.12
N SER A 416 9.46 -31.34 8.49
CA SER A 416 8.41 -32.15 7.86
C SER A 416 7.00 -31.71 8.30
N LYS A 417 6.83 -31.35 9.58
CA LYS A 417 5.56 -30.77 10.09
C LYS A 417 5.33 -29.36 9.55
N LEU A 418 6.40 -28.57 9.35
CA LEU A 418 6.31 -27.22 8.80
C LEU A 418 5.75 -27.22 7.36
N LYS A 419 6.32 -28.06 6.48
CA LYS A 419 5.87 -28.16 5.08
C LYS A 419 4.41 -28.58 4.92
N ALA A 420 3.87 -29.35 5.87
CA ALA A 420 2.49 -29.85 5.81
C ALA A 420 1.43 -28.82 6.20
N LYS A 421 1.82 -27.68 6.81
CA LYS A 421 0.89 -26.70 7.37
C LYS A 421 0.67 -25.46 6.49
N GLY A 422 1.64 -25.16 5.61
CA GLY A 422 1.59 -23.99 4.73
C GLY A 422 1.89 -22.66 5.43
N ASP A 423 2.11 -21.62 4.64
CA ASP A 423 2.53 -20.30 5.12
C ASP A 423 1.50 -19.65 6.06
N ASP A 424 0.21 -19.75 5.72
CA ASP A 424 -0.86 -19.07 6.46
C ASP A 424 -0.94 -19.49 7.93
N PHE A 425 -0.64 -20.76 8.24
CA PHE A 425 -0.55 -21.23 9.63
C PHE A 425 0.53 -20.48 10.43
N PHE A 426 1.69 -20.23 9.83
CA PHE A 426 2.80 -19.54 10.50
C PHE A 426 2.53 -18.06 10.65
N ILE A 427 2.04 -17.43 9.59
CA ILE A 427 1.66 -16.01 9.62
C ILE A 427 0.59 -15.79 10.68
N THR A 428 -0.50 -16.55 10.65
CA THR A 428 -1.56 -16.51 11.66
C THR A 428 -1.02 -16.81 13.07
N GLY A 429 -0.02 -17.70 13.18
CA GLY A 429 0.69 -17.94 14.44
C GLY A 429 1.43 -16.72 15.00
N LEU A 430 2.00 -15.86 14.15
CA LEU A 430 2.61 -14.61 14.59
C LEU A 430 1.55 -13.65 15.13
N TYR A 431 0.42 -13.50 14.43
CA TYR A 431 -0.73 -12.72 14.92
C TYR A 431 -1.25 -13.26 16.27
N HIS A 432 -1.43 -14.57 16.39
CA HIS A 432 -1.83 -15.20 17.65
C HIS A 432 -0.83 -14.96 18.77
N SER A 433 0.47 -14.88 18.47
CA SER A 433 1.50 -14.64 19.47
C SER A 433 1.33 -13.32 20.18
N PHE A 434 0.86 -12.27 19.48
CA PHE A 434 0.50 -11.00 20.12
C PHE A 434 -0.51 -11.24 21.24
N TRP A 435 -1.68 -11.81 20.92
CA TRP A 435 -2.76 -12.05 21.87
C TRP A 435 -2.35 -12.94 23.05
N PHE A 436 -1.51 -13.95 22.80
CA PHE A 436 -1.03 -14.87 23.84
C PHE A 436 0.00 -14.23 24.77
N LEU A 437 0.88 -13.39 24.25
CA LEU A 437 1.99 -12.81 25.01
C LEU A 437 1.55 -11.59 25.81
N THR A 438 0.52 -10.87 25.34
CA THR A 438 -0.09 -9.76 26.08
C THR A 438 -1.12 -10.21 27.11
N SER A 439 -1.67 -11.42 27.00
CA SER A 439 -2.71 -11.88 27.93
C SER A 439 -2.13 -12.85 28.96
N GLU A 440 -2.25 -12.55 30.26
CA GLU A 440 -1.74 -13.45 31.30
C GLU A 440 -2.58 -14.73 31.39
N HIS A 441 -1.90 -15.88 31.53
CA HIS A 441 -2.55 -17.19 31.62
C HIS A 441 -2.75 -17.60 33.08
N ASP A 442 -3.99 -17.95 33.45
CA ASP A 442 -4.29 -18.52 34.77
C ASP A 442 -4.10 -20.05 34.76
N ASP A 443 -2.87 -20.50 35.06
CA ASP A 443 -2.51 -21.92 35.19
C ASP A 443 -3.37 -22.68 36.22
N LYS A 444 -4.03 -21.99 37.18
CA LYS A 444 -4.77 -22.65 38.28
C LYS A 444 -6.14 -23.18 37.86
N LYS A 445 -6.66 -22.79 36.69
CA LYS A 445 -7.97 -23.25 36.17
C LYS A 445 -7.89 -24.34 35.12
N ASP A 446 -6.68 -24.74 34.72
CA ASP A 446 -6.48 -25.86 33.80
C ASP A 446 -6.91 -27.19 34.44
N LYS A 447 -8.04 -27.74 33.98
CA LYS A 447 -8.50 -29.08 34.36
C LYS A 447 -8.15 -30.07 33.25
N ALA A 448 -7.32 -31.06 33.55
CA ALA A 448 -7.24 -32.26 32.72
C ALA A 448 -8.54 -33.04 32.87
N VAL A 449 -9.31 -33.18 31.80
CA VAL A 449 -10.51 -34.02 31.78
C VAL A 449 -10.15 -35.29 31.03
N GLU A 450 -10.11 -36.42 31.74
CA GLU A 450 -9.91 -37.72 31.09
C GLU A 450 -11.12 -38.07 30.21
N ASN A 451 -10.85 -38.52 28.99
CA ASN A 451 -11.89 -38.95 28.07
C ASN A 451 -12.29 -40.40 28.41
N ASN A 452 -13.46 -40.57 29.02
CA ASN A 452 -14.00 -41.88 29.40
C ASN A 452 -14.25 -42.87 28.23
N ARG A 453 -14.03 -42.46 26.97
CA ARG A 453 -14.26 -43.33 25.79
C ARG A 453 -12.99 -43.96 25.21
N ASN A 454 -11.79 -43.56 25.63
CA ASN A 454 -10.55 -44.22 25.21
C ASN A 454 -9.44 -44.02 26.26
N PRO A 455 -9.17 -45.01 27.14
CA PRO A 455 -8.19 -44.88 28.23
C PRO A 455 -6.74 -44.67 27.75
N ASN A 456 -6.47 -44.82 26.44
CA ASN A 456 -5.16 -44.57 25.84
C ASN A 456 -5.03 -43.18 25.17
N GLN A 457 -6.07 -42.33 25.23
CA GLN A 457 -6.04 -40.96 24.73
C GLN A 457 -6.46 -39.98 25.82
N VAL A 458 -5.48 -39.41 26.51
CA VAL A 458 -5.74 -38.28 27.42
C VAL A 458 -5.71 -36.98 26.61
N TYR A 459 -6.89 -36.42 26.36
CA TYR A 459 -6.99 -35.03 25.93
C TYR A 459 -7.02 -34.15 27.18
N ILE A 460 -6.04 -33.27 27.36
CA ILE A 460 -6.18 -32.21 28.36
C ILE A 460 -7.06 -31.13 27.71
N SER A 461 -8.34 -31.05 28.09
CA SER A 461 -9.14 -29.86 27.77
C SER A 461 -8.68 -28.69 28.64
N ARG A 462 -7.61 -28.02 28.24
CA ARG A 462 -7.18 -26.79 28.91
C ARG A 462 -8.17 -25.68 28.58
N HIS A 463 -8.91 -25.23 29.58
CA HIS A 463 -9.66 -23.98 29.50
C HIS A 463 -8.67 -22.85 29.76
N TYR A 464 -8.04 -22.35 28.70
CA TYR A 464 -7.23 -21.14 28.82
C TYR A 464 -8.15 -19.99 29.21
N THR A 465 -8.06 -19.57 30.46
CA THR A 465 -8.66 -18.34 30.94
C THR A 465 -7.56 -17.31 30.94
N PHE A 466 -7.57 -16.46 29.93
CA PHE A 466 -6.71 -15.30 29.90
C PHE A 466 -7.25 -14.25 30.86
N TYR A 467 -6.39 -13.67 31.69
CA TYR A 467 -6.70 -12.35 32.24
C TYR A 467 -6.79 -11.40 31.05
N LEU A 468 -7.90 -10.66 30.99
CA LEU A 468 -8.13 -9.73 29.90
C LEU A 468 -7.09 -8.62 30.02
N PHE A 469 -6.15 -8.63 29.09
CA PHE A 469 -5.27 -7.49 28.87
C PHE A 469 -6.14 -6.32 28.40
N ASP A 470 -5.91 -5.14 28.99
CA ASP A 470 -6.67 -3.95 28.60
C ASP A 470 -6.11 -3.39 27.29
N TYR A 471 -6.68 -3.81 26.16
CA TYR A 471 -6.34 -3.29 24.84
C TYR A 471 -6.78 -1.84 24.64
N CYS A 472 -7.62 -1.30 25.51
CA CYS A 472 -8.08 0.08 25.46
C CYS A 472 -7.21 1.03 26.29
N LYS A 473 -6.13 0.54 26.94
CA LYS A 473 -5.29 1.37 27.83
C LYS A 473 -4.53 2.49 27.12
N SER A 474 -4.38 2.42 25.80
CA SER A 474 -3.70 3.41 24.98
C SER A 474 -4.31 3.49 23.58
N GLU A 475 -4.23 4.65 22.94
CA GLU A 475 -4.73 4.87 21.59
C GLU A 475 -4.08 3.94 20.56
N PHE A 476 -2.75 3.79 20.60
CA PHE A 476 -2.03 2.88 19.70
C PHE A 476 -2.55 1.45 19.83
N LEU A 477 -2.60 0.92 21.06
CA LEU A 477 -2.98 -0.46 21.30
C LEU A 477 -4.42 -0.75 20.89
N PHE A 478 -5.34 0.18 21.15
CA PHE A 478 -6.72 0.07 20.73
C PHE A 478 -6.78 -0.06 19.20
N ASN A 479 -6.20 0.90 18.49
CA ASN A 479 -6.19 0.88 17.03
C ASN A 479 -5.50 -0.37 16.48
N PHE A 480 -4.30 -0.69 16.96
CA PHE A 480 -3.54 -1.84 16.50
C PHE A 480 -4.32 -3.15 16.70
N SER A 481 -4.85 -3.39 17.90
CA SER A 481 -5.58 -4.62 18.22
C SER A 481 -6.88 -4.77 17.42
N SER A 482 -7.65 -3.68 17.26
CA SER A 482 -8.88 -3.69 16.47
C SER A 482 -8.63 -4.02 15.00
N HIS A 483 -7.58 -3.44 14.39
CA HIS A 483 -7.26 -3.68 12.97
C HIS A 483 -6.78 -5.11 12.71
N ILE A 484 -5.98 -5.70 13.62
CA ILE A 484 -5.45 -7.05 13.40
C ILE A 484 -6.41 -8.16 13.85
N TYR A 485 -7.51 -7.85 14.54
CA TYR A 485 -8.41 -8.84 15.13
C TYR A 485 -8.99 -9.80 14.08
N HIS A 486 -9.59 -9.27 13.01
CA HIS A 486 -10.19 -10.08 11.94
C HIS A 486 -9.15 -10.93 11.20
N ARG A 487 -7.93 -10.39 11.00
CA ARG A 487 -6.82 -11.16 10.43
C ARG A 487 -6.36 -12.29 11.36
N SER A 488 -6.43 -12.08 12.67
CA SER A 488 -6.06 -13.05 13.69
C SER A 488 -7.11 -14.15 13.82
N PHE A 489 -8.40 -13.81 13.71
CA PHE A 489 -9.52 -14.74 13.89
C PHE A 489 -10.55 -14.62 12.76
N PRO A 490 -10.26 -15.15 11.55
CA PRO A 490 -11.17 -15.04 10.40
C PRO A 490 -12.51 -15.74 10.59
N GLU A 491 -12.63 -16.65 11.56
CA GLU A 491 -13.84 -17.44 11.85
C GLU A 491 -14.74 -16.82 12.94
N ALA A 492 -14.43 -15.62 13.44
CA ALA A 492 -14.95 -15.08 14.70
C ALA A 492 -15.93 -13.91 14.60
#